data_AF-A0A1H7XV88-F1
#
_entry.id   AF-A0A1H7XV88-F1
#
_cell.length_a   1.000
_cell.length_b   1.000
_cell.length_c   1.000
_cell.angle_alpha   90.00
_cell.angle_beta   90.00
_cell.angle_gamma   90.00
#
_symmetry.space_group_name_H-M   'P 1'
#
loop_
_entity.id
_entity.type
_entity.pdbx_description
1 polymer ?
#
loop_
_entity_poly.entity_id
_entity_poly.type
_entity_poly.pdbx_seq_one_letter_code
_entity_poly.pdbx_strand_id
1 'polypeptide(L)'
;MTSSEVLSMYENIAGLTSQMAAAARMGDLDRLGKLETQCAAEASAVSTGVPALAGAQRLRKIDLLKQILANDREIRDATDPWMNNIPGMARQ
;
A
#
# COMPACT_ATOMS: atom_id res chain seq x y z
N MET A 1 18.80 -3.41 10.11
CA MET A 1 18.49 -2.33 9.18
C MET A 1 19.07 -1.02 9.69
N THR A 2 19.62 -0.19 8.82
CA THR A 2 19.98 1.21 9.07
C THR A 2 18.77 2.12 8.87
N SER A 3 18.84 3.36 9.35
CA SER A 3 17.76 4.34 9.15
C SER A 3 17.44 4.62 7.68
N SER A 4 18.46 4.61 6.81
CA SER A 4 18.27 4.73 5.36
C SER A 4 17.60 3.51 4.75
N GLU A 5 18.00 2.30 5.16
CA GLU A 5 17.36 1.05 4.70
C GLU A 5 15.88 0.99 5.09
N VAL A 6 15.54 1.47 6.30
CA VAL A 6 14.12 1.58 6.72
C VAL A 6 13.35 2.54 5.83
N LEU A 7 13.94 3.69 5.51
CA LEU A 7 13.26 4.68 4.67
C LEU A 7 13.04 4.15 3.26
N SER A 8 14.07 3.54 2.66
CA SER A 8 13.96 2.91 1.34
C SER A 8 12.94 1.78 1.30
N MET A 9 12.84 0.97 2.36
CA MET A 9 11.79 -0.04 2.48
C MET A 9 10.39 0.59 2.44
N TYR A 10 10.13 1.68 3.18
CA TYR A 10 8.84 2.37 3.10
C TYR A 10 8.58 2.99 1.73
N GLU A 11 9.61 3.48 1.04
CA GLU A 11 9.49 3.99 -0.33
C GLU A 11 9.12 2.89 -1.33
N ASN A 12 9.73 1.70 -1.19
CA ASN A 12 9.39 0.53 -1.98
C ASN A 12 7.94 0.08 -1.74
N ILE A 13 7.50 0.00 -0.48
CA ILE A 13 6.12 -0.35 -0.14
C ILE A 13 5.13 0.68 -0.71
N ALA A 14 5.44 1.99 -0.62
CA ALA A 14 4.60 3.03 -1.23
C ALA A 14 4.54 2.90 -2.77
N GLY A 15 5.64 2.53 -3.42
CA GLY A 15 5.69 2.25 -4.85
C GLY A 15 4.88 1.01 -5.25
N LEU A 16 4.98 -0.07 -4.48
CA LEU A 16 4.23 -1.31 -4.71
C LEU A 16 2.73 -1.09 -4.54
N THR A 17 2.31 -0.46 -3.44
CA THR A 17 0.89 -0.15 -3.20
C THR A 17 0.30 0.81 -4.24
N SER A 18 1.10 1.74 -4.80
CA SER A 18 0.65 2.60 -5.90
C SER A 18 0.39 1.79 -7.18
N GLN A 19 1.23 0.79 -7.46
CA GLN A 19 1.04 -0.14 -8.58
C GLN A 19 -0.15 -1.08 -8.34
N MET A 20 -0.36 -1.52 -7.10
CA MET A 20 -1.52 -2.33 -6.71
C MET A 20 -2.81 -1.54 -6.94
N ALA A 21 -2.88 -0.28 -6.51
CA ALA A 21 -4.04 0.58 -6.76
C ALA A 21 -4.31 0.77 -8.27
N ALA A 22 -3.26 0.93 -9.08
CA ALA A 22 -3.41 0.99 -10.54
C ALA A 22 -3.94 -0.33 -11.13
N ALA A 23 -3.41 -1.48 -10.71
CA ALA A 23 -3.89 -2.80 -11.15
C ALA A 23 -5.35 -3.05 -10.75
N ALA A 24 -5.72 -2.68 -9.52
CA ALA A 24 -7.09 -2.77 -9.01
C ALA A 24 -8.07 -1.94 -9.85
N ARG A 25 -7.73 -0.67 -10.15
CA ARG A 25 -8.53 0.19 -11.03
C ARG A 25 -8.71 -0.37 -12.44
N MET A 26 -7.71 -1.09 -12.94
CA MET A 26 -7.75 -1.73 -14.26
C MET A 26 -8.47 -3.08 -14.26
N GLY A 27 -8.87 -3.59 -13.09
CA GLY A 27 -9.44 -4.94 -12.94
C GLY A 27 -8.43 -6.07 -13.15
N ASP A 28 -7.12 -5.78 -13.15
CA ASP A 28 -6.05 -6.76 -13.35
C ASP A 28 -5.73 -7.47 -12.02
N LEU A 29 -6.62 -8.37 -11.61
CA LEU A 29 -6.55 -9.07 -10.33
C LEU A 29 -5.32 -10.01 -10.24
N ASP A 30 -4.90 -10.58 -11.37
CA ASP A 30 -3.69 -11.42 -11.43
C ASP A 30 -2.43 -10.61 -11.12
N ARG A 31 -2.30 -9.42 -11.72
CA ARG A 31 -1.20 -8.51 -11.41
C ARG A 31 -1.29 -7.99 -9.99
N LEU A 32 -2.49 -7.67 -9.51
CA LEU A 32 -2.71 -7.23 -8.14
C LEU A 32 -2.19 -8.27 -7.13
N GLY A 33 -2.53 -9.56 -7.29
CA GLY A 33 -2.06 -10.62 -6.39
C GLY A 33 -0.54 -10.85 -6.43
N LYS A 34 0.09 -10.69 -7.61
CA LYS A 34 1.56 -10.74 -7.72
C LYS A 34 2.22 -9.60 -6.96
N LEU A 35 1.68 -8.39 -7.09
CA LEU A 35 2.18 -7.20 -6.40
C LEU A 35 1.94 -7.28 -4.88
N GLU A 36 0.81 -7.85 -4.46
CA GLU A 36 0.50 -8.09 -3.04
C GLU A 36 1.55 -9.01 -2.40
N THR A 37 1.93 -10.10 -3.10
CA THR A 37 2.97 -11.02 -2.61
C THR A 37 4.32 -10.30 -2.43
N GLN A 38 4.68 -9.43 -3.38
CA GLN A 38 5.91 -8.63 -3.28
C GLN A 38 5.84 -7.63 -2.13
N CYS A 39 4.71 -6.94 -1.97
CA CYS A 39 4.49 -5.99 -0.90
C CYS A 39 4.54 -6.66 0.48
N ALA A 40 3.96 -7.84 0.62
CA ALA A 40 4.01 -8.63 1.86
C ALA A 40 5.44 -9.07 2.21
N ALA A 41 6.24 -9.47 1.20
CA ALA A 41 7.64 -9.82 1.39
C ALA A 41 8.45 -8.62 1.90
N GLU A 42 8.28 -7.44 1.30
CA GLU A 42 8.95 -6.21 1.75
C GLU A 42 8.49 -5.77 3.15
N ALA A 43 7.19 -5.83 3.43
CA ALA A 43 6.65 -5.48 4.74
C ALA A 43 7.10 -6.43 5.86
N SER A 44 7.43 -7.69 5.53
CA SER A 44 7.88 -8.68 6.51
C SER A 44 9.16 -8.24 7.23
N ALA A 45 10.01 -7.43 6.60
CA ALA A 45 11.23 -6.91 7.21
C ALA A 45 10.96 -6.07 8.47
N VAL A 46 9.77 -5.42 8.55
CA VAL A 46 9.35 -4.61 9.71
C VAL A 46 9.17 -5.46 10.97
N SER A 47 8.81 -6.73 10.84
CA SER A 47 8.54 -7.64 11.96
C SER A 47 9.76 -7.87 12.85
N THR A 48 10.97 -7.69 12.31
CA THR A 48 12.24 -7.84 13.03
C THR A 48 12.62 -6.59 13.85
N GLY A 49 11.78 -5.54 13.79
CA GLY A 49 12.03 -4.25 14.40
C GLY A 49 12.80 -3.31 13.46
N VAL A 50 12.39 -2.04 13.44
CA VAL A 50 13.05 -0.99 12.65
C VAL A 50 13.71 0.03 13.57
N PRO A 51 14.93 0.51 13.27
CA PRO A 51 15.53 1.61 14.02
C PRO A 51 14.61 2.84 14.05
N ALA A 52 14.70 3.60 15.14
CA ALA A 52 13.99 4.85 15.27
C ALA A 52 14.52 5.88 14.27
N LEU A 53 13.61 6.52 13.54
CA LEU A 53 13.92 7.65 12.67
C LEU A 53 13.66 8.96 13.41
N ALA A 54 14.46 9.98 13.11
CA ALA A 54 14.32 11.32 13.67
C ALA A 54 14.32 12.40 12.58
N GLY A 55 13.89 13.61 12.93
CA GLY A 55 13.90 14.78 12.04
C GLY A 55 13.22 14.53 10.69
N ALA A 56 13.89 14.92 9.60
CA ALA A 56 13.37 14.81 8.24
C ALA A 56 13.02 13.37 7.83
N GLN A 57 13.80 12.36 8.26
CA GLN A 57 13.53 10.96 7.93
C GLN A 57 12.23 10.46 8.59
N ARG A 58 11.94 10.91 9.82
CA ARG A 58 10.69 10.60 10.50
C ARG A 58 9.49 11.22 9.80
N LEU A 59 9.61 12.49 9.37
CA LEU A 59 8.55 13.16 8.61
C LEU A 59 8.29 12.46 7.28
N ARG A 60 9.35 12.11 6.54
CA ARG A 60 9.24 11.37 5.28
C ARG A 60 8.56 10.01 5.47
N LYS A 61 8.90 9.25 6.52
CA LYS A 61 8.22 8.01 6.86
C LYS A 61 6.71 8.22 7.10
N ILE A 62 6.32 9.30 7.77
CA ILE A 62 4.90 9.61 8.00
C ILE A 62 4.18 9.88 6.67
N ASP A 63 4.79 10.62 5.75
CA ASP A 63 4.20 10.89 4.44
C ASP A 63 4.03 9.62 3.61
N LEU A 64 5.02 8.73 3.64
CA LEU A 64 4.96 7.42 2.98
C LEU A 64 3.85 6.54 3.57
N LEU A 65 3.72 6.50 4.90
CA LEU A 65 2.63 5.77 5.56
C LEU A 65 1.24 6.29 5.16
N LYS A 66 1.07 7.61 5.06
CA LYS A 66 -0.18 8.20 4.56
C LYS A 66 -0.47 7.81 3.12
N GLN A 67 0.54 7.80 2.26
CA GLN A 67 0.41 7.37 0.87
C GLN A 67 0.02 5.89 0.77
N ILE A 68 0.68 5.02 1.54
CA ILE A 68 0.36 3.58 1.62
C ILE A 68 -1.11 3.39 2.02
N LEU A 69 -1.55 4.04 3.10
CA LEU A 69 -2.94 3.93 3.57
C LEU A 69 -3.96 4.48 2.57
N ALA A 70 -3.62 5.51 1.80
CA ALA A 70 -4.47 6.03 0.72
C ALA A 70 -4.57 5.02 -0.43
N ASN A 71 -3.45 4.43 -0.84
CA ASN A 71 -3.44 3.38 -1.87
C ASN A 71 -4.24 2.14 -1.42
N ASP A 72 -4.08 1.69 -0.17
CA ASP A 72 -4.84 0.56 0.40
C ASP A 72 -6.34 0.83 0.40
N ARG A 73 -6.75 2.09 0.61
CA ARG A 73 -8.15 2.51 0.46
C ARG A 73 -8.60 2.40 -0.99
N GLU A 74 -7.84 2.92 -1.94
CA GLU A 74 -8.18 2.83 -3.37
C GLU A 74 -8.31 1.38 -3.85
N ILE A 75 -7.42 0.50 -3.38
CA ILE A 75 -7.46 -0.93 -3.69
C ILE A 75 -8.77 -1.52 -3.17
N ARG A 76 -9.10 -1.31 -1.89
CA ARG A 76 -10.35 -1.80 -1.29
C ARG A 76 -11.57 -1.30 -2.05
N ASP A 77 -11.62 0.01 -2.34
CA ASP A 77 -12.72 0.64 -3.07
C ASP A 77 -12.89 0.04 -4.49
N ALA A 78 -11.80 -0.36 -5.14
CA ALA A 78 -11.82 -0.99 -6.46
C ALA A 78 -12.13 -2.49 -6.43
N THR A 79 -11.75 -3.22 -5.37
CA THR A 79 -11.86 -4.68 -5.31
C THR A 79 -13.07 -5.20 -4.55
N ASP A 80 -13.69 -4.43 -3.65
CA ASP A 80 -14.88 -4.86 -2.90
C ASP A 80 -16.16 -4.73 -3.74
N PRO A 81 -16.77 -5.83 -4.25
CA PRO A 81 -17.91 -5.76 -5.17
C PRO A 81 -19.26 -5.56 -4.47
N TRP A 82 -19.30 -5.56 -3.13
CA TRP A 82 -20.52 -5.44 -2.33
C TRP A 82 -21.34 -4.20 -2.70
N MET A 83 -20.71 -3.07 -3.07
CA MET A 83 -21.44 -1.85 -3.46
C MET A 83 -22.03 -1.92 -4.87
N ASN A 84 -21.58 -2.84 -5.72
CA ASN A 84 -22.13 -3.02 -7.07
C ASN A 84 -23.31 -4.01 -7.12
N ASN A 85 -23.63 -4.68 -6.01
CA ASN A 85 -24.62 -5.76 -5.98
C ASN A 85 -25.71 -5.62 -4.91
N ILE A 86 -25.80 -4.50 -4.17
CA ILE A 86 -26.95 -4.21 -3.30
C ILE A 86 -28.02 -3.46 -4.11
N PRO A 87 -29.20 -4.07 -4.38
CA PRO A 87 -30.30 -3.37 -5.03
C PRO A 87 -30.73 -2.16 -4.22
N GLY A 88 -30.74 -0.97 -4.83
CA GLY A 88 -31.27 0.26 -4.24
C GLY A 88 -30.24 1.22 -3.62
N MET A 89 -28.93 0.93 -3.72
CA MET A 89 -27.89 1.79 -3.15
C MET A 89 -26.72 2.09 -4.11
N ALA A 90 -27.02 2.26 -5.41
CA ALA A 90 -26.06 2.81 -6.35
C ALA A 90 -26.21 4.34 -6.41
N ARG A 91 -25.13 5.11 -6.23
CA ARG A 91 -25.10 6.52 -6.66
C ARG A 91 -24.28 6.62 -7.94
N GLN A 92 -24.89 7.32 -8.89
CA GLN A 92 -24.42 7.61 -10.25
C GLN A 92 -23.01 8.21 -10.25
#